data_AF-A0AAD4KMG4-F1
#
_entry.id   AF-A0AAD4KMG4-F1
#
_cell.length_a   1.000
_cell.length_b   1.000
_cell.length_c   1.000
_cell.angle_alpha   90.00
_cell.angle_beta   90.00
_cell.angle_gamma   90.00
#
_symmetry.space_group_name_H-M   'P 1'
#
loop_
_entity.id
_entity.type
_entity.pdbx_description
1 polymer ?
#
loop_
_entity_poly.entity_id
_entity_poly.type
_entity_poly.pdbx_seq_one_letter_code
_entity_poly.pdbx_strand_id
1 'polypeptide(L)'
;SQGRKRKRSTSTNRGDSQSVKSSTSKNIGPYHRTFPQHLIDHGIYPHLYKFLDGSIASKPSNWNEIVSKLSRWRGSLSSSTSKEDNFEEFLRADVDAPKEMQVAETVIPFIEGKVPDNKCVCGALPFYNLDPLTDGTLVSGNPDRYYGSRPEALNRQIRLELDATRKDLPL
;
A
#
# COMPACT_ATOMS: atom_id res chain seq x y z
N SER A 1 67.41 11.91 29.54
CA SER A 1 67.38 10.50 29.96
C SER A 1 66.16 10.27 30.83
N GLN A 2 65.48 9.12 30.65
CA GLN A 2 64.28 8.64 31.37
C GLN A 2 62.96 9.38 31.06
N GLY A 3 61.82 8.75 30.77
CA GLY A 3 61.47 7.34 30.69
C GLY A 3 60.01 7.21 30.21
N ARG A 4 59.79 6.31 29.25
CA ARG A 4 58.53 6.05 28.53
C ARG A 4 57.62 5.16 29.40
N LYS A 5 56.42 5.62 29.79
CA LYS A 5 55.40 4.76 30.42
C LYS A 5 54.27 4.42 29.44
N ARG A 6 54.30 3.18 28.95
CA ARG A 6 53.18 2.50 28.27
C ARG A 6 52.18 2.04 29.32
N LYS A 7 50.89 2.35 29.15
CA LYS A 7 49.79 1.66 29.85
C LYS A 7 49.10 0.72 28.86
N ARG A 8 49.18 -0.57 29.17
CA ARG A 8 48.46 -1.68 28.52
C ARG A 8 47.32 -2.06 29.46
N SER A 9 46.10 -2.14 28.97
CA SER A 9 44.94 -2.63 29.73
C SER A 9 44.01 -3.33 28.75
N THR A 10 44.18 -4.65 28.57
CA THR A 10 43.26 -5.71 29.02
C THR A 10 41.94 -5.76 28.26
N SER A 11 41.94 -6.59 27.21
CA SER A 11 40.77 -7.15 26.54
C SER A 11 39.94 -7.95 27.54
N THR A 12 38.72 -7.51 27.83
CA THR A 12 37.70 -8.34 28.49
C THR A 12 36.60 -8.60 27.48
N ASN A 13 36.56 -9.84 26.96
CA ASN A 13 35.41 -10.41 26.29
C ASN A 13 34.20 -10.29 27.23
N ARG A 14 33.22 -9.47 26.85
CA ARG A 14 31.87 -9.60 27.35
C ARG A 14 31.04 -10.05 26.17
N GLY A 15 30.66 -11.33 26.20
CA GLY A 15 29.66 -11.86 25.29
C GLY A 15 28.41 -11.02 25.47
N ASP A 16 28.10 -10.23 24.44
CA ASP A 16 26.84 -9.52 24.35
C ASP A 16 25.78 -10.56 24.03
N SER A 17 25.23 -11.18 25.07
CA SER A 17 23.96 -11.84 24.99
C SER A 17 22.94 -10.76 24.64
N GLN A 18 22.77 -10.52 23.34
CA GLN A 18 21.68 -9.70 22.82
C GLN A 18 20.37 -10.34 23.28
N SER A 19 19.93 -9.88 24.44
CA SER A 19 18.54 -9.90 24.85
C SER A 19 17.78 -9.30 23.68
N VAL A 20 17.07 -10.15 22.94
CA VAL A 20 16.03 -9.75 22.00
C VAL A 20 14.95 -9.11 22.87
N LYS A 21 15.17 -7.83 23.21
CA LYS A 21 14.13 -6.96 23.71
C LYS A 21 13.16 -6.83 22.55
N SER A 22 12.07 -7.58 22.63
CA SER A 22 10.90 -7.40 21.77
C SER A 22 10.43 -5.96 21.95
N SER A 23 10.98 -5.09 21.12
CA SER A 23 10.64 -3.67 21.11
C SER A 23 9.31 -3.56 20.40
N THR A 24 8.27 -3.23 21.17
CA THR A 24 7.08 -2.43 20.78
C THR A 24 6.71 -2.52 19.31
N SER A 25 5.59 -3.18 18.99
CA SER A 25 4.98 -3.32 17.66
C SER A 25 5.22 -2.08 16.79
N LYS A 26 6.33 -2.09 16.04
CA LYS A 26 6.59 -1.07 15.03
C LYS A 26 5.66 -1.43 13.91
N ASN A 27 4.55 -0.71 13.78
CA ASN A 27 3.62 -0.92 12.68
C ASN A 27 4.44 -0.90 11.37
N ILE A 28 4.48 -2.04 10.69
CA ILE A 28 5.33 -2.24 9.53
C ILE A 28 4.59 -1.64 8.34
N GLY A 29 5.05 -0.49 7.87
CA GLY A 29 4.50 0.16 6.67
C GLY A 29 5.15 -0.33 5.37
N PRO A 30 4.57 0.01 4.20
CA PRO A 30 5.06 -0.44 2.89
C PRO A 30 6.50 0.01 2.57
N TYR A 31 6.93 1.15 3.12
CA TYR A 31 8.27 1.69 2.94
C TYR A 31 9.29 1.17 3.97
N HIS A 32 8.87 0.31 4.91
CA HIS A 32 9.76 -0.24 5.90
C HIS A 32 10.63 -1.35 5.28
N ARG A 33 11.94 -1.35 5.56
CA ARG A 33 12.90 -2.31 4.98
C ARG A 33 12.55 -3.79 5.19
N THR A 34 11.82 -4.11 6.27
CA THR A 34 11.40 -5.49 6.58
C THR A 34 10.03 -5.85 6.03
N PHE A 35 9.30 -4.91 5.43
CA PHE A 35 7.96 -5.15 4.88
C PHE A 35 7.93 -6.29 3.85
N PRO A 36 8.87 -6.37 2.88
CA PRO A 36 8.87 -7.49 1.94
C PRO A 36 9.08 -8.85 2.63
N GLN A 37 9.97 -8.91 3.62
CA GLN A 37 10.21 -10.15 4.37
C GLN A 37 8.98 -10.53 5.19
N HIS A 38 8.32 -9.57 5.83
CA HIS A 38 7.06 -9.78 6.55
C HIS A 38 6.00 -10.41 5.65
N LEU A 39 5.82 -9.88 4.43
CA LEU A 39 4.89 -10.49 3.46
C LEU A 39 5.26 -11.94 3.15
N ILE A 40 6.55 -12.24 2.92
CA ILE A 40 7.04 -13.60 2.63
C ILE A 40 6.81 -14.54 3.81
N ASP A 41 7.10 -14.10 5.03
CA ASP A 41 6.92 -14.87 6.27
C ASP A 41 5.43 -15.23 6.49
N HIS A 42 4.52 -14.41 5.96
CA HIS A 42 3.07 -14.64 5.96
C HIS A 42 2.52 -15.22 4.65
N GLY A 43 3.37 -15.77 3.77
CA GLY A 43 2.95 -16.49 2.56
C GLY A 43 2.50 -15.62 1.38
N ILE A 44 2.76 -14.31 1.43
CA ILE A 44 2.50 -13.36 0.35
C ILE A 44 3.80 -13.16 -0.42
N TYR A 45 3.92 -13.90 -1.52
CA TYR A 45 5.16 -13.95 -2.28
C TYR A 45 5.23 -12.89 -3.39
N PRO A 46 6.37 -12.18 -3.54
CA PRO A 46 6.64 -11.34 -4.69
C PRO A 46 6.58 -12.11 -6.02
N HIS A 47 6.44 -11.37 -7.12
CA HIS A 47 6.48 -11.95 -8.45
C HIS A 47 7.79 -12.72 -8.67
N LEU A 48 7.67 -13.98 -9.14
CA LEU A 48 8.81 -14.89 -9.39
C LEU A 48 9.64 -15.23 -8.14
N TYR A 49 9.07 -15.10 -6.94
CA TYR A 49 9.74 -15.55 -5.73
C TYR A 49 10.20 -17.01 -5.84
N LYS A 50 11.46 -17.25 -5.52
CA LYS A 50 12.12 -18.55 -5.62
C LYS A 50 12.42 -19.08 -4.22
N PHE A 51 11.92 -20.27 -3.92
CA PHE A 51 12.18 -20.97 -2.67
C PHE A 51 13.61 -21.53 -2.65
N LEU A 52 14.07 -21.94 -1.45
CA LEU A 52 15.41 -22.50 -1.26
C LEU A 52 15.66 -23.78 -2.07
N ASP A 53 14.62 -24.58 -2.31
CA ASP A 53 14.66 -25.77 -3.16
C ASP A 53 14.72 -25.43 -4.67
N GLY A 54 14.63 -24.15 -5.01
CA GLY A 54 14.67 -23.63 -6.35
C GLY A 54 13.32 -23.58 -7.08
N SER A 55 12.25 -24.04 -6.44
CA SER A 55 10.89 -23.91 -6.97
C SER A 55 10.43 -22.44 -6.97
N ILE A 56 9.48 -22.11 -7.85
CA ILE A 56 8.92 -20.75 -7.99
C ILE A 56 7.51 -20.75 -7.39
N ALA A 57 7.15 -19.68 -6.68
CA ALA A 57 5.79 -19.47 -6.17
C ALA A 57 4.74 -19.66 -7.29
N SER A 58 3.75 -20.52 -7.01
CA SER A 58 2.66 -20.79 -7.94
C SER A 58 1.79 -19.56 -8.15
N LYS A 59 1.20 -19.45 -9.35
CA LYS A 59 0.16 -18.46 -9.61
C LYS A 59 -1.04 -18.68 -8.67
N PRO A 60 -1.79 -17.61 -8.31
CA PRO A 60 -2.98 -17.77 -7.51
C PRO A 60 -4.03 -18.61 -8.25
N SER A 61 -4.88 -19.31 -7.50
CA SER A 61 -5.89 -20.22 -8.06
C SER A 61 -6.88 -19.52 -9.00
N ASN A 62 -7.15 -18.23 -8.77
CA ASN A 62 -8.04 -17.39 -9.58
C ASN A 62 -7.31 -16.64 -10.72
N TRP A 63 -6.09 -17.06 -11.11
CA TRP A 63 -5.30 -16.38 -12.14
C TRP A 63 -6.08 -16.13 -13.44
N ASN A 64 -6.82 -17.12 -13.94
CA ASN A 64 -7.58 -17.01 -15.18
C ASN A 64 -8.72 -15.98 -15.07
N GLU A 65 -9.36 -15.87 -13.89
CA GLU A 65 -10.40 -14.87 -13.65
C GLU A 65 -9.80 -13.46 -13.66
N ILE A 66 -8.67 -13.26 -12.98
CA ILE A 66 -7.95 -11.99 -12.97
C ILE A 66 -7.59 -11.59 -14.39
N VAL A 67 -6.97 -12.49 -15.17
CA VAL A 67 -6.60 -12.22 -16.57
C VAL A 67 -7.85 -11.90 -17.40
N SER A 68 -8.93 -12.67 -17.30
CA SER A 68 -10.18 -12.41 -18.03
C SER A 68 -10.75 -11.03 -17.73
N LYS A 69 -10.79 -10.63 -16.45
CA LYS A 69 -11.27 -9.31 -16.03
C LYS A 69 -10.37 -8.20 -16.54
N LEU A 70 -9.04 -8.39 -16.51
CA LEU A 70 -8.06 -7.42 -16.99
C LEU A 70 -8.06 -7.28 -18.52
N SER A 71 -8.34 -8.37 -19.25
CA SER A 71 -8.43 -8.40 -20.71
C SER A 71 -9.71 -7.79 -21.27
N ARG A 72 -10.72 -7.47 -20.42
CA ARG A 72 -11.92 -6.76 -20.87
C ARG A 72 -11.51 -5.43 -21.49
N TRP A 73 -12.04 -5.15 -22.68
CA TRP A 73 -11.83 -3.85 -23.32
C TRP A 73 -12.34 -2.75 -22.38
N ARG A 74 -11.41 -1.91 -21.94
CA ARG A 74 -11.74 -0.65 -21.28
C ARG A 74 -11.87 0.35 -22.41
N GLY A 75 -12.90 1.19 -22.38
CA GLY A 75 -12.96 2.33 -23.29
C GLY A 75 -11.66 3.11 -23.13
N SER A 76 -10.77 3.01 -24.10
CA SER A 76 -9.57 3.83 -24.15
C SER A 76 -10.00 5.27 -24.35
N LEU A 77 -9.15 6.23 -23.99
CA LEU A 77 -9.15 7.51 -24.68
C LEU A 77 -8.97 7.19 -26.17
N SER A 78 -10.08 7.15 -26.92
CA SER A 78 -10.02 6.94 -28.36
C SER A 78 -9.34 8.16 -28.95
N SER A 79 -8.39 7.95 -29.85
CA SER A 79 -7.67 9.01 -30.59
C SER A 79 -8.61 9.95 -31.35
N SER A 80 -9.87 9.55 -31.54
CA SER A 80 -10.94 10.38 -32.10
C SER A 80 -11.50 11.45 -31.15
N THR A 81 -11.14 11.42 -29.86
CA THR A 81 -11.70 12.28 -28.78
C THR A 81 -10.66 13.06 -27.98
N SER A 82 -9.38 12.65 -27.99
CA SER A 82 -8.30 13.46 -27.41
C SER A 82 -7.91 14.54 -28.41
N LYS A 83 -8.48 15.73 -28.26
CA LYS A 83 -7.97 16.91 -28.96
C LYS A 83 -6.58 17.24 -28.43
N GLU A 84 -5.71 17.79 -29.26
CA GLU A 84 -4.40 18.32 -28.85
C GLU A 84 -4.53 19.23 -27.61
N ASP A 85 -5.59 20.03 -27.57
CA ASP A 85 -5.96 20.89 -26.44
C ASP A 85 -6.04 20.15 -25.09
N ASN A 86 -6.58 18.92 -25.08
CA ASN A 86 -6.67 18.12 -23.85
C ASN A 86 -5.27 17.65 -23.41
N PHE A 87 -4.38 17.36 -24.36
CA PHE A 87 -3.02 16.97 -24.03
C PHE A 87 -2.21 18.16 -23.48
N GLU A 88 -2.37 19.35 -24.05
CA GLU A 88 -1.77 20.57 -23.48
C GLU A 88 -2.29 20.87 -22.07
N GLU A 89 -3.59 20.72 -21.83
CA GLU A 89 -4.18 20.91 -20.49
C GLU A 89 -3.63 19.92 -19.47
N PHE A 90 -3.47 18.65 -19.86
CA PHE A 90 -2.80 17.64 -19.05
C PHE A 90 -1.36 18.06 -18.69
N LEU A 91 -0.58 18.50 -19.68
CA LEU A 91 0.81 18.93 -19.44
C LEU A 91 0.88 20.13 -18.49
N ARG A 92 -0.05 21.09 -18.60
CA ARG A 92 -0.13 22.22 -17.66
C ARG A 92 -0.48 21.73 -16.25
N ALA A 93 -1.47 20.86 -16.12
CA ALA A 93 -1.85 20.29 -14.82
C ALA A 93 -0.70 19.51 -14.15
N ASP A 94 0.11 18.80 -14.95
CA ASP A 94 1.31 18.08 -14.47
C ASP A 94 2.41 19.04 -14.01
N VAL A 95 2.74 20.05 -14.82
CA VAL A 95 3.74 21.07 -14.49
C VAL A 95 3.35 21.85 -13.22
N ASP A 96 2.05 22.13 -13.04
CA ASP A 96 1.52 22.86 -11.89
C ASP A 96 1.31 21.98 -10.64
N ALA A 97 1.64 20.68 -10.70
CA ALA A 97 1.47 19.70 -9.62
C ALA A 97 2.81 19.19 -9.04
N PRO A 98 3.61 20.02 -8.35
CA PRO A 98 4.91 19.61 -7.81
C PRO A 98 4.85 18.63 -6.63
N LYS A 99 3.66 18.37 -6.07
CA LYS A 99 3.46 17.48 -4.91
C LYS A 99 2.51 16.34 -5.26
N GLU A 100 2.75 15.19 -4.63
CA GLU A 100 1.93 13.98 -4.78
C GLU A 100 0.42 14.24 -4.59
N MET A 101 0.04 14.98 -3.54
CA MET A 101 -1.36 15.34 -3.30
C MET A 101 -1.95 16.15 -4.46
N GLN A 102 -1.19 17.08 -5.05
CA GLN A 102 -1.66 17.85 -6.20
C GLN A 102 -1.83 16.96 -7.42
N VAL A 103 -0.87 16.06 -7.69
CA VAL A 103 -0.99 15.07 -8.77
C VAL A 103 -2.25 14.22 -8.59
N ALA A 104 -2.52 13.74 -7.37
CA ALA A 104 -3.71 12.95 -7.05
C ALA A 104 -5.03 13.73 -7.21
N GLU A 105 -5.01 15.05 -7.02
CA GLU A 105 -6.19 15.94 -7.10
C GLU A 105 -6.42 16.55 -8.48
N THR A 106 -5.37 16.73 -9.30
CA THR A 106 -5.48 17.44 -10.59
C THR A 106 -5.17 16.54 -11.79
N VAL A 107 -4.06 15.82 -11.75
CA VAL A 107 -3.57 15.00 -12.88
C VAL A 107 -4.32 13.67 -12.97
N ILE A 108 -4.48 12.98 -11.84
CA ILE A 108 -5.17 11.68 -11.81
C ILE A 108 -6.63 11.81 -12.27
N PRO A 109 -7.44 12.77 -11.79
CA PRO A 109 -8.81 12.95 -12.29
C PRO A 109 -8.88 13.30 -13.77
N PHE A 110 -7.87 14.00 -14.29
CA PHE A 110 -7.76 14.27 -15.72
C PHE A 110 -7.66 12.97 -16.54
N ILE A 111 -6.79 12.05 -16.11
CA ILE A 111 -6.61 10.74 -16.76
C ILE A 111 -7.86 9.86 -16.59
N GLU A 112 -8.47 9.87 -15.41
CA GLU A 112 -9.68 9.10 -15.09
C GLU A 112 -10.89 9.57 -15.90
N GLY A 113 -10.87 10.83 -16.35
CA GLY A 113 -11.96 11.45 -17.07
C GLY A 113 -13.17 11.72 -16.17
N LYS A 114 -14.35 11.73 -16.78
CA LYS A 114 -15.58 12.09 -16.07
C LYS A 114 -15.98 11.00 -15.07
N VAL A 115 -15.71 11.23 -13.79
CA VAL A 115 -16.23 10.41 -12.70
C VAL A 115 -17.76 10.60 -12.61
N PRO A 116 -18.57 9.52 -12.66
CA PRO A 116 -20.03 9.62 -12.66
C PRO A 116 -20.62 10.24 -11.40
N ASP A 117 -20.02 9.99 -10.24
CA ASP A 117 -20.48 10.52 -8.94
C ASP A 117 -19.29 10.87 -8.05
N ASN A 118 -19.00 12.17 -7.93
CA ASN A 118 -17.88 12.67 -7.12
C ASN A 118 -18.05 12.36 -5.62
N LYS A 119 -19.29 12.11 -5.15
CA LYS A 119 -19.55 11.72 -3.75
C LYS A 119 -19.02 10.34 -3.40
N CYS A 120 -18.72 9.53 -4.41
CA CYS A 120 -18.16 8.19 -4.24
C CYS A 120 -16.62 8.18 -4.34
N VAL A 121 -15.98 9.35 -4.41
CA VAL A 121 -14.51 9.46 -4.46
C VAL A 121 -14.01 10.05 -3.15
N CYS A 122 -13.02 9.41 -2.55
CA CYS A 122 -12.36 9.90 -1.35
C CYS A 122 -10.89 9.44 -1.35
N GLY A 123 -10.12 9.87 -0.36
CA GLY A 123 -8.70 9.62 -0.23
C GLY A 123 -8.22 9.93 1.18
N ALA A 124 -6.97 9.57 1.47
CA ALA A 124 -6.32 9.84 2.76
C ALA A 124 -7.11 9.37 3.98
N LEU A 125 -7.89 8.29 3.83
CA LEU A 125 -8.61 7.63 4.91
C LEU A 125 -8.04 6.22 5.12
N PRO A 126 -7.38 5.96 6.26
CA PRO A 126 -6.91 4.62 6.56
C PRO A 126 -8.07 3.64 6.74
N PHE A 127 -7.93 2.45 6.18
CA PHE A 127 -8.93 1.40 6.24
C PHE A 127 -8.80 0.58 7.53
N TYR A 128 -9.28 1.12 8.64
CA TYR A 128 -9.28 0.44 9.94
C TYR A 128 -10.35 -0.65 10.09
N ASN A 129 -11.34 -0.65 9.17
CA ASN A 129 -12.48 -1.56 9.19
C ASN A 129 -12.27 -2.83 8.35
N LEU A 130 -11.04 -3.08 7.88
CA LEU A 130 -10.69 -4.30 7.16
C LEU A 130 -9.92 -5.24 8.08
N ASP A 131 -10.13 -6.54 7.92
CA ASP A 131 -9.32 -7.55 8.59
C ASP A 131 -7.84 -7.35 8.22
N PRO A 132 -6.91 -7.55 9.17
CA PRO A 132 -5.49 -7.47 8.87
C PRO A 132 -5.08 -8.43 7.76
N LEU A 133 -4.25 -7.94 6.83
CA LEU A 133 -3.70 -8.77 5.76
C LEU A 133 -2.79 -9.89 6.28
N THR A 134 -2.17 -9.68 7.44
CA THR A 134 -1.26 -10.63 8.11
C THR A 134 -1.63 -10.75 9.60
N ASP A 135 -0.68 -10.66 10.52
CA ASP A 135 -0.86 -10.83 11.96
C ASP A 135 -1.30 -9.57 12.73
N GLY A 136 -1.71 -8.51 12.01
CA GLY A 136 -2.09 -7.23 12.62
C GLY A 136 -0.92 -6.28 12.89
N THR A 137 0.31 -6.64 12.53
CA THR A 137 1.48 -5.75 12.71
C THR A 137 1.73 -4.81 11.53
N LEU A 138 1.05 -5.03 10.38
CA LEU A 138 1.08 -4.10 9.26
C LEU A 138 0.23 -2.85 9.54
N VAL A 139 0.69 -1.70 9.07
CA VAL A 139 -0.14 -0.48 9.06
C VAL A 139 -1.36 -0.70 8.14
N SER A 140 -2.54 -0.26 8.56
CA SER A 140 -3.73 -0.24 7.70
C SER A 140 -3.47 0.52 6.40
N GLY A 141 -4.01 0.02 5.29
CA GLY A 141 -3.90 0.70 4.00
C GLY A 141 -4.49 2.10 4.07
N ASN A 142 -3.75 3.10 3.59
CA ASN A 142 -4.18 4.49 3.49
C ASN A 142 -4.02 4.96 2.04
N PRO A 143 -4.97 4.63 1.15
CA PRO A 143 -4.89 5.02 -0.25
C PRO A 143 -5.10 6.54 -0.41
N ASP A 144 -4.31 7.16 -1.28
CA ASP A 144 -4.46 8.57 -1.63
C ASP A 144 -5.77 8.85 -2.38
N ARG A 145 -6.31 7.83 -3.05
CA ARG A 145 -7.57 7.90 -3.79
C ARG A 145 -8.25 6.53 -3.87
N TYR A 146 -9.55 6.47 -3.60
CA TYR A 146 -10.35 5.25 -3.73
C TYR A 146 -11.79 5.56 -4.15
N TYR A 147 -12.45 4.52 -4.68
CA TYR A 147 -13.81 4.58 -5.23
C TYR A 147 -14.76 3.74 -4.42
N GLY A 148 -15.71 4.40 -3.76
CA GLY A 148 -16.80 3.78 -3.03
C GLY A 148 -18.06 3.61 -3.87
N SER A 149 -19.16 3.34 -3.19
CA SER A 149 -20.50 3.33 -3.74
C SER A 149 -21.44 4.05 -2.78
N ARG A 150 -22.58 4.52 -3.29
CA ARG A 150 -23.62 5.07 -2.43
C ARG A 150 -24.15 3.99 -1.49
N PRO A 151 -24.43 4.30 -0.21
CA PRO A 151 -24.98 3.31 0.72
C PRO A 151 -26.23 2.61 0.20
N GLU A 152 -27.09 3.28 -0.58
CA GLU A 152 -28.31 2.68 -1.14
C GLU A 152 -28.05 1.60 -2.20
N ALA A 153 -26.87 1.57 -2.81
CA ALA A 153 -26.46 0.50 -3.73
C ALA A 153 -26.01 -0.76 -3.00
N LEU A 154 -25.68 -0.66 -1.71
CA LEU A 154 -25.28 -1.80 -0.90
C LEU A 154 -26.50 -2.58 -0.42
N ASN A 155 -26.39 -3.91 -0.40
CA ASN A 155 -27.45 -4.76 0.14
C ASN A 155 -27.81 -4.30 1.57
N ARG A 156 -29.11 -4.15 1.83
CA ARG A 156 -29.63 -3.63 3.11
C ARG A 156 -29.09 -4.41 4.32
N GLN A 157 -28.94 -5.72 4.20
CA GLN A 157 -28.43 -6.56 5.29
C GLN A 157 -26.97 -6.22 5.62
N ILE A 158 -26.13 -6.09 4.59
CA ILE A 158 -24.71 -5.71 4.74
C ILE A 158 -24.59 -4.33 5.39
N ARG A 159 -25.46 -3.37 5.03
CA ARG A 159 -25.45 -2.04 5.67
C ARG A 159 -25.72 -2.10 7.17
N LEU A 160 -26.71 -2.89 7.59
CA LEU A 160 -27.05 -3.03 9.00
C LEU A 160 -25.91 -3.68 9.80
N GLU A 161 -25.22 -4.66 9.21
CA GLU A 161 -24.06 -5.30 9.82
C GLU A 161 -22.90 -4.32 9.98
N LEU A 162 -22.58 -3.54 8.95
CA LEU A 162 -21.53 -2.51 9.02
C LEU A 162 -21.85 -1.40 10.05
N ASP A 163 -23.11 -0.98 10.15
CA ASP A 163 -23.55 0.02 11.12
C ASP A 163 -23.50 -0.50 12.57
N ALA A 164 -23.72 -1.80 12.78
CA ALA A 164 -23.58 -2.44 14.08
C ALA A 164 -22.10 -2.50 14.51
N THR A 165 -21.22 -2.96 13.62
CA THR A 165 -19.77 -3.08 13.88
C THR A 165 -19.10 -1.73 14.16
N ARG A 166 -19.57 -0.64 13.53
CA ARG A 166 -19.02 0.71 13.74
C ARG A 166 -19.22 1.24 15.17
N LYS A 167 -20.19 0.72 15.93
CA LYS A 167 -20.44 1.17 17.31
C LYS A 167 -19.44 0.62 18.33
N ASP A 168 -18.64 -0.37 17.93
CA ASP A 168 -17.72 -1.08 18.82
C ASP A 168 -16.24 -0.63 18.68
N LEU A 169 -15.95 0.33 17.78
CA LEU A 169 -14.60 0.91 17.63
C LEU A 169 -14.49 2.26 18.35
N PRO A 170 -13.43 2.49 19.16
CA PRO A 170 -13.18 3.81 19.75
C PRO A 170 -12.80 4.84 18.68
N LEU A 171 -13.29 6.07 18.86
CA LEU A 171 -13.02 7.24 18.02
C LEU A 171 -11.53 7.61 17.97
#